data_AF-A0A645GKW9-F1
#
_entry.id   AF-A0A645GKW9-F1
#
_cell.length_a   1.000
_cell.length_b   1.000
_cell.length_c   1.000
_cell.angle_alpha   90.00
_cell.angle_beta   90.00
_cell.angle_gamma   90.00
#
_symmetry.space_group_name_H-M   'P 1'
#
loop_
_entity.id
_entity.type
_entity.pdbx_description
1 polymer ?
#
loop_
_entity_poly.entity_id
_entity_poly.type
_entity_poly.pdbx_seq_one_letter_code
_entity_poly.pdbx_strand_id
1 'polypeptide(L)'
;MSIVAGVLNYYLFLPLYQKVLHIPMEAFVQMGSAVNPAIKDLKTFILWSIVPFNLIKGVVVSAITLGIYKSVSPLIHSEAKKAARSN
;
A
#
# COMPACT_ATOMS: atom_id res chain seq x y z
N MET A 1 -0.55 2.74 -7.77
CA MET A 1 0.43 2.28 -6.76
C MET A 1 0.70 0.78 -6.82
N SER A 2 -0.29 -0.08 -7.04
CA SER A 2 -0.10 -1.54 -6.92
C SER A 2 0.94 -2.16 -7.86
N ILE A 3 1.02 -1.71 -9.12
CA ILE A 3 2.04 -2.20 -10.07
C ILE A 3 3.45 -1.84 -9.59
N VAL A 4 3.67 -0.56 -9.28
CA VAL A 4 4.96 -0.07 -8.75
C VAL A 4 5.35 -0.81 -7.47
N ALA A 5 4.38 -1.01 -6.58
CA ALA A 5 4.64 -1.76 -5.36
C ALA A 5 4.97 -3.24 -5.62
N GLY A 6 4.34 -3.89 -6.60
CA GLY A 6 4.70 -5.24 -7.01
C GLY A 6 6.13 -5.30 -7.54
N VAL A 7 6.50 -4.37 -8.44
CA VAL A 7 7.87 -4.26 -8.98
C VAL A 7 8.89 -4.04 -7.86
N LEU A 8 8.65 -3.07 -6.99
CA LEU A 8 9.58 -2.77 -5.89
C LEU A 8 9.66 -3.90 -4.87
N ASN A 9 8.57 -4.62 -4.59
CA ASN A 9 8.63 -5.79 -3.72
C ASN A 9 9.47 -6.91 -4.33
N TYR A 10 9.34 -7.15 -5.64
CA TYR A 10 10.13 -8.17 -6.32
C TYR A 10 11.63 -7.87 -6.32
N TYR A 11 12.00 -6.63 -6.68
CA TYR A 11 13.41 -6.29 -6.94
C TYR A 11 14.14 -5.67 -5.76
N LEU A 12 13.44 -5.02 -4.83
CA LEU A 12 14.06 -4.25 -3.75
C LEU A 12 13.67 -4.76 -2.38
N PHE A 13 12.38 -4.71 -2.02
CA PHE A 13 11.98 -4.91 -0.63
C PHE A 13 12.13 -6.35 -0.14
N LEU A 14 11.64 -7.34 -0.88
CA LEU A 14 11.77 -8.73 -0.44
C LEU A 14 13.24 -9.19 -0.42
N PRO A 15 14.07 -8.89 -1.45
CA PRO A 15 15.51 -9.15 -1.38
C PRO A 15 16.20 -8.43 -0.21
N LEU A 16 15.80 -7.20 0.10
CA LEU A 16 16.34 -6.45 1.24
C LEU A 16 15.96 -7.08 2.57
N TYR A 17 14.71 -7.54 2.73
CA TYR A 17 14.28 -8.28 3.92
C TYR A 17 15.05 -9.59 4.07
N GLN A 18 15.35 -10.29 2.97
CA GLN A 18 16.25 -11.45 3.03
C GLN A 18 17.61 -11.07 3.62
N LYS A 19 18.20 -9.99 3.09
CA LYS A 19 19.58 -9.62 3.41
C LYS A 19 19.72 -9.07 4.82
N VAL A 20 18.75 -8.27 5.27
CA VAL A 20 18.81 -7.54 6.54
C VAL A 20 18.16 -8.31 7.68
N LEU A 21 17.05 -8.98 7.42
CA LEU A 21 16.26 -9.70 8.45
C LEU A 21 16.49 -11.22 8.40
N HIS A 22 17.30 -11.71 7.47
CA HIS A 22 17.59 -13.14 7.28
C HIS A 22 16.34 -14.01 7.02
N ILE A 23 15.28 -13.42 6.45
CA ILE A 23 14.05 -14.12 6.11
C ILE A 23 14.18 -14.73 4.70
N PRO A 24 14.14 -16.06 4.52
CA PRO A 24 14.30 -16.68 3.21
C PRO A 24 13.13 -16.35 2.27
N MET A 25 13.38 -16.26 0.95
CA MET A 25 12.32 -15.93 -0.02
C MET A 25 11.21 -16.98 -0.06
N GLU A 26 11.57 -18.23 0.18
CA GLU A 26 10.62 -19.34 0.23
C GLU A 26 9.63 -19.18 1.40
N ALA A 27 10.02 -18.52 2.50
CA ALA A 27 9.12 -18.30 3.63
C ALA A 27 7.94 -17.40 3.24
N PHE A 28 8.16 -16.35 2.44
CA PHE A 28 7.07 -15.50 1.96
C PHE A 28 6.07 -16.28 1.10
N VAL A 29 6.59 -17.15 0.23
CA VAL A 29 5.75 -18.02 -0.60
C VAL A 29 4.98 -18.99 0.29
N GLN A 30 5.63 -19.69 1.21
CA GLN A 30 4.98 -20.65 2.12
C GLN A 30 3.89 -19.99 2.97
N MET A 31 4.16 -18.82 3.54
CA MET A 31 3.17 -18.04 4.30
C MET A 31 1.97 -17.67 3.44
N GLY A 32 2.21 -17.25 2.19
CA GLY A 32 1.15 -16.94 1.23
C GLY A 32 0.34 -18.17 0.83
N SER A 33 1.02 -19.26 0.49
CA SER A 33 0.41 -20.54 0.08
C SER A 33 -0.47 -21.15 1.16
N ALA A 34 -0.13 -20.95 2.45
CA ALA A 34 -0.94 -21.41 3.58
C ALA A 34 -2.33 -20.75 3.63
N VAL A 35 -2.46 -19.54 3.08
CA VAL A 35 -3.74 -18.79 3.02
C VAL A 35 -4.40 -18.90 1.64
N ASN A 36 -3.60 -18.88 0.57
CA ASN A 36 -4.08 -18.97 -0.81
C ASN A 36 -3.26 -19.99 -1.60
N PRO A 37 -3.81 -21.19 -1.88
CA PRO A 37 -3.13 -22.25 -2.63
C PRO A 37 -2.69 -21.86 -4.06
N ALA A 38 -3.19 -20.75 -4.62
CA ALA A 38 -2.76 -20.23 -5.93
C ALA A 38 -1.35 -19.63 -5.89
N ILE A 39 -0.81 -19.33 -4.71
CA ILE A 39 0.56 -18.86 -4.51
C ILE A 39 1.50 -20.07 -4.55
N LYS A 40 2.40 -20.10 -5.52
CA LYS A 40 3.35 -21.22 -5.74
C LYS A 40 4.80 -20.75 -5.83
N ASP A 41 5.01 -19.48 -6.12
CA ASP A 41 6.30 -18.84 -6.29
C ASP A 41 6.20 -17.34 -5.95
N LEU A 42 7.31 -16.62 -6.04
CA LEU A 42 7.35 -15.19 -5.71
C LEU A 42 6.50 -14.33 -6.65
N LYS A 43 6.34 -14.72 -7.93
CA LYS A 43 5.55 -13.94 -8.89
C LYS A 43 4.06 -14.05 -8.58
N THR A 44 3.60 -15.27 -8.33
CA THR A 44 2.23 -15.57 -7.91
C THR A 44 1.95 -15.00 -6.52
N PHE A 45 2.92 -14.98 -5.60
CA PHE A 45 2.81 -14.27 -4.32
C PHE A 45 2.54 -12.77 -4.53
N ILE A 46 3.31 -12.10 -5.39
CA ILE A 46 3.09 -10.68 -5.67
C ILE A 46 1.72 -10.45 -6.30
N LEU A 47 1.34 -11.27 -7.28
CA LEU A 47 0.08 -11.12 -7.99
C LEU A 47 -1.13 -11.36 -7.08
N TRP A 48 -1.08 -12.39 -6.22
CA TRP A 48 -2.21 -12.81 -5.39
C TRP A 48 -2.22 -12.24 -3.98
N SER A 49 -1.12 -11.63 -3.53
CA SER A 49 -1.03 -11.01 -2.20
C SER A 49 -0.75 -9.51 -2.29
N ILE A 50 0.41 -9.11 -2.82
CA ILE A 50 0.88 -7.72 -2.79
C ILE A 50 -0.04 -6.79 -3.61
N VAL A 51 -0.40 -7.18 -4.83
CA VAL A 51 -1.24 -6.39 -5.72
C VAL A 51 -2.65 -6.18 -5.14
N PRO A 52 -3.42 -7.23 -4.77
CA PRO A 52 -4.76 -7.06 -4.22
C PRO A 52 -4.77 -6.35 -2.88
N PHE A 53 -3.81 -6.63 -1.99
CA PHE A 53 -3.66 -5.90 -0.73
C PHE A 53 -3.50 -4.40 -0.96
N ASN A 54 -2.65 -4.01 -1.90
CA ASN A 54 -2.42 -2.59 -2.19
C ASN A 54 -3.60 -1.90 -2.88
N LEU A 55 -4.41 -2.62 -3.66
CA LEU A 55 -5.66 -2.08 -4.20
C LEU A 55 -6.66 -1.80 -3.08
N ILE A 56 -6.90 -2.79 -2.20
CA ILE A 56 -7.82 -2.66 -1.07
C ILE A 56 -7.35 -1.54 -0.14
N LYS A 57 -6.07 -1.53 0.23
CA LYS A 57 -5.47 -0.46 1.03
C LYS A 57 -5.68 0.90 0.38
N GLY A 58 -5.50 1.01 -0.94
CA GLY A 58 -5.74 2.27 -1.66
C GLY A 58 -7.18 2.77 -1.50
N VAL A 59 -8.17 1.87 -1.62
CA VAL A 59 -9.59 2.19 -1.40
C VAL A 59 -9.83 2.61 0.04
N VAL A 60 -9.37 1.83 1.02
CA VAL A 60 -9.56 2.10 2.44
C VAL A 60 -8.94 3.43 2.84
N VAL A 61 -7.70 3.69 2.45
CA VAL A 61 -7.01 4.95 2.73
C VAL A 61 -7.75 6.11 2.09
N SER A 62 -8.19 5.98 0.84
CA SER A 62 -8.95 7.04 0.15
C SER A 62 -10.27 7.32 0.86
N ALA A 63 -11.01 6.29 1.27
CA ALA A 63 -12.26 6.44 2.00
C ALA A 63 -12.05 7.17 3.34
N ILE A 64 -11.02 6.79 4.10
CA ILE A 64 -10.65 7.46 5.36
C ILE A 64 -10.26 8.92 5.10
N THR A 65 -9.38 9.17 4.12
CA THR A 65 -8.93 10.52 3.77
C THR A 65 -10.10 11.40 3.36
N LEU A 66 -11.03 10.90 2.54
CA LEU A 66 -12.23 11.66 2.16
C LEU A 66 -13.15 11.92 3.35
N GLY A 67 -13.32 10.94 4.24
CA GLY A 67 -14.08 11.09 5.48
C GLY A 67 -13.52 12.19 6.38
N ILE A 68 -12.20 12.20 6.59
CA ILE A 68 -11.51 13.22 7.39
C ILE A 68 -11.55 14.57 6.65
N TYR A 69 -11.23 14.60 5.36
CA TYR A 69 -11.19 15.81 4.54
C TYR A 69 -12.53 16.55 4.55
N LYS A 70 -13.65 15.82 4.49
CA LYS A 70 -14.99 16.42 4.56
C LYS A 70 -15.20 17.20 5.86
N SER A 71 -14.68 16.70 6.98
CA SER A 71 -14.79 17.36 8.29
C SER A 71 -13.90 18.60 8.41
N VAL A 72 -12.68 18.56 7.85
CA VAL A 72 -11.73 19.69 7.94
C VAL A 72 -11.87 20.71 6.80
N SER A 73 -12.51 20.34 5.68
CA SER A 73 -12.64 21.18 4.49
C SER A 73 -13.25 22.56 4.78
N PRO A 74 -14.32 22.72 5.58
CA PRO A 74 -14.87 24.06 5.87
C PRO A 74 -13.87 24.99 6.56
N LEU A 75 -13.06 24.47 7.48
CA LEU A 75 -12.02 25.23 8.17
C LEU A 75 -10.94 25.68 7.19
N ILE A 76 -10.47 24.77 6.33
CA ILE A 76 -9.46 25.05 5.32
C ILE A 76 -9.92 26.16 4.36
N HIS A 77 -11.18 26.09 3.88
CA HIS A 77 -11.72 27.11 2.98
C HIS A 77 -11.97 28.46 3.67
N SER A 78 -12.34 28.45 4.96
CA SER A 78 -12.50 29.67 5.76
C SER A 78 -11.18 30.41 5.93
N GLU A 79 -10.11 29.71 6.32
CA GLU A 79 -8.78 30.30 6.48
C GLU A 79 -8.22 30.83 5.14
N ALA A 80 -8.41 30.09 4.05
CA ALA A 80 -7.99 30.53 2.72
C ALA A 80 -8.68 31.85 2.29
N LYS A 81 -9.99 31.99 2.57
CA LYS A 81 -10.74 33.22 2.26
C LYS A 81 -10.31 34.40 3.12
N LYS A 82 -9.93 34.17 4.38
CA LYS A 82 -9.43 35.20 5.29
C LYS A 82 -8.08 35.75 4.81
N ALA A 83 -7.15 34.86 4.43
CA ALA A 83 -5.84 35.24 3.89
C ALA A 83 -5.95 36.03 2.56
N ALA A 84 -6.91 35.70 1.70
CA ALA A 84 -7.13 36.41 0.45
C ALA A 84 -7.71 37.83 0.62
N ARG A 85 -8.31 38.15 1.76
CA ARG A 85 -8.90 39.47 2.07
C ARG A 85 -7.94 40.42 2.77
N SER A 86 -6.80 39.92 3.25
CA SER A 86 -5.79 40.73 3.95
C SER A 86 -4.66 41.24 3.04
N ASN A 87 -4.73 40.95 1.74
CA ASN A 87 -3.89 41.51 0.67
C ASN A 87 -4.71 42.50 -0.16
#